data_AF-A0A7S1MY69-F1
#
_entry.id   AF-A0A7S1MY69-F1
#
_cell.length_a   1.000
_cell.length_b   1.000
_cell.length_c   1.000
_cell.angle_alpha   90.00
_cell.angle_beta   90.00
_cell.angle_gamma   90.00
#
_symmetry.space_group_name_H-M   'P 1'
#
loop_
_entity.id
_entity.type
_entity.pdbx_description
1 polymer ?
#
loop_
_entity_poly.entity_id
_entity_poly.type
_entity_poly.pdbx_seq_one_letter_code
_entity_poly.pdbx_strand_id
1 'polypeptide(L)'
;ACAGGCSTASVFEMAAEDEVAAEQPPAQAEVPTEPAVAENVSKGETAPPDPASKTITKQILSTCLTKGLAALCTEKPAEPVRWLAEWLLEHNPNVPQRKDPVNSKPIGAGASSITNSEISAISASRSGQVLGAASTLAQLDLSKGGNSTNSVNGVAEGATFFHQVAAYRVGSVGPCSSKGVATVIGDMIQLSQGNPKCVQWLSVRNEATVYLGGDPYAVRGGGAGSEDALKADCEAEIGERGGRIAVTDAKGRGKWLHVATGDALTPAEVVTGVRAPGGTPVRYHSFPTPPNGILTTETIDETLAILNTLDPQDPIIISTDLGDAAPSAMFGVIACMAVRVRAAGGKLPQDVLPKEPLPIVAKFAPPRELLEDVHEVASIINALGEEIGPQAKLLLDDTMDSAARNRFRNLRTGYLEEVKSGQDKVSRITLVQYLQLLTVAAILISPEEEKDQPHQAFADLMRGGV
;
A
#
# COMPACT_ATOMS: atom_id res chain seq x y z
N ALA A 1 -29.90 -70.31 -4.27
CA ALA A 1 -29.56 -71.62 -4.88
C ALA A 1 -29.46 -71.37 -6.38
N CYS A 2 -28.22 -71.28 -6.90
CA CYS A 2 -27.54 -72.36 -7.65
C CYS A 2 -28.17 -72.54 -9.04
N ALA A 3 -27.49 -72.61 -10.17
CA ALA A 3 -26.07 -72.66 -10.56
C ALA A 3 -26.05 -72.26 -12.07
N GLY A 4 -24.94 -71.77 -12.65
CA GLY A 4 -23.92 -72.59 -13.32
C GLY A 4 -24.40 -73.06 -14.71
N GLY A 5 -23.69 -72.95 -15.83
CA GLY A 5 -22.29 -72.70 -16.14
C GLY A 5 -21.97 -73.30 -17.53
N CYS A 6 -20.71 -73.17 -17.95
CA CYS A 6 -20.04 -73.71 -19.16
C CYS A 6 -20.30 -73.01 -20.50
N SER A 7 -19.34 -72.41 -21.21
CA SER A 7 -17.92 -72.71 -21.56
C SER A 7 -17.81 -73.34 -22.96
N THR A 8 -17.09 -72.68 -23.86
CA THR A 8 -15.93 -73.23 -24.58
C THR A 8 -15.08 -72.10 -25.19
N ALA A 9 -13.78 -72.37 -25.29
CA ALA A 9 -12.68 -71.45 -25.54
C ALA A 9 -11.98 -71.70 -26.89
N SER A 10 -11.22 -70.70 -27.36
CA SER A 10 -10.04 -70.79 -28.24
C SER A 10 -9.39 -69.40 -28.20
N VAL A 11 -8.25 -69.10 -27.56
CA VAL A 11 -6.86 -69.60 -27.57
C VAL A 11 -6.11 -69.35 -28.88
N PHE A 12 -5.28 -68.30 -28.87
CA PHE A 12 -3.95 -68.15 -29.50
C PHE A 12 -3.28 -66.94 -28.78
N GLU A 13 -2.46 -67.12 -27.74
CA GLU A 13 -1.00 -67.38 -27.72
C GLU A 13 -0.18 -66.16 -28.24
N MET A 14 0.30 -65.27 -27.38
CA MET A 14 1.56 -65.24 -26.59
C MET A 14 2.87 -65.10 -27.40
N ALA A 15 3.56 -63.98 -27.21
CA ALA A 15 5.01 -63.83 -26.96
C ALA A 15 5.31 -62.32 -26.79
N ALA A 16 5.59 -61.81 -25.58
CA ALA A 16 6.87 -61.82 -24.83
C ALA A 16 7.62 -60.48 -25.06
N GLU A 17 7.74 -59.63 -24.02
CA GLU A 17 8.94 -59.46 -23.15
C GLU A 17 10.08 -58.74 -23.92
N ASP A 18 10.85 -57.78 -23.41
CA ASP A 18 11.09 -57.19 -22.10
C ASP A 18 11.95 -55.94 -22.38
N GLU A 19 11.92 -54.92 -21.52
CA GLU A 19 13.14 -54.33 -20.93
C GLU A 19 12.84 -53.03 -20.16
N VAL A 20 13.09 -53.14 -18.86
CA VAL A 20 13.27 -52.07 -17.89
C VAL A 20 14.74 -51.67 -17.89
N ALA A 21 15.04 -50.37 -17.88
CA ALA A 21 16.33 -49.89 -17.36
C ALA A 21 16.18 -48.51 -16.70
N ALA A 22 16.60 -48.45 -15.44
CA ALA A 22 16.69 -47.26 -14.60
C ALA A 22 18.15 -46.77 -14.49
N GLU A 23 18.28 -45.45 -14.28
CA GLU A 23 19.35 -44.71 -13.58
C GLU A 23 20.80 -44.70 -14.11
N GLN A 24 21.28 -43.52 -14.59
CA GLN A 24 22.13 -42.56 -13.84
C GLN A 24 22.65 -41.39 -14.72
N PRO A 25 22.95 -40.20 -14.14
CA PRO A 25 23.63 -39.04 -14.78
C PRO A 25 25.16 -39.05 -14.47
N PRO A 26 25.99 -38.02 -14.76
CA PRO A 26 25.94 -36.90 -15.72
C PRO A 26 27.17 -36.87 -16.66
N ALA A 27 27.15 -36.10 -17.75
CA ALA A 27 28.35 -35.81 -18.55
C ALA A 27 28.65 -34.31 -18.58
N GLN A 28 29.85 -33.98 -18.10
CA GLN A 28 30.49 -32.67 -18.09
C GLN A 28 30.83 -32.24 -19.53
N ALA A 29 30.59 -30.97 -19.86
CA ALA A 29 31.11 -30.35 -21.07
C ALA A 29 32.02 -29.17 -20.70
N GLU A 30 33.11 -29.09 -21.45
CA GLU A 30 34.39 -28.47 -21.14
C GLU A 30 34.40 -26.94 -21.11
N VAL A 31 35.36 -26.42 -20.34
CA VAL A 31 35.76 -25.02 -20.19
C VAL A 31 36.53 -24.54 -21.44
N PRO A 32 36.21 -23.37 -22.02
CA PRO A 32 37.15 -22.61 -22.81
C PRO A 32 37.72 -21.42 -22.01
N THR A 33 39.03 -21.33 -22.04
CA THR A 33 39.93 -20.30 -21.52
C THR A 33 39.68 -18.88 -22.06
N GLU A 34 39.97 -17.88 -21.22
CA GLU A 34 39.93 -16.43 -21.49
C GLU A 34 40.67 -15.99 -22.76
N PRO A 35 40.27 -14.83 -23.32
CA PRO A 35 41.26 -13.78 -23.48
C PRO A 35 40.80 -12.38 -23.01
N ALA A 36 41.70 -11.75 -22.26
CA ALA A 36 42.03 -10.32 -22.15
C ALA A 36 41.03 -9.22 -22.60
N VAL A 37 40.55 -8.48 -21.60
CA VAL A 37 40.45 -7.00 -21.47
C VAL A 37 40.47 -6.15 -22.76
N ALA A 38 39.33 -5.51 -23.06
CA ALA A 38 39.27 -4.17 -23.65
C ALA A 38 37.94 -3.48 -23.28
N GLU A 39 38.02 -2.40 -22.50
CA GLU A 39 36.92 -1.47 -22.20
C GLU A 39 36.41 -0.79 -23.47
N ASN A 40 35.08 -0.69 -23.65
CA ASN A 40 34.47 0.34 -24.48
C ASN A 40 33.11 0.74 -23.91
N VAL A 41 33.13 1.78 -23.08
CA VAL A 41 31.96 2.50 -22.60
C VAL A 41 31.47 3.43 -23.71
N SER A 42 30.29 3.13 -24.28
CA SER A 42 29.62 4.01 -25.25
C SER A 42 28.97 5.20 -24.53
N LYS A 43 29.37 6.39 -24.95
CA LYS A 43 28.88 7.71 -24.54
C LYS A 43 27.38 7.87 -24.81
N GLY A 44 26.62 8.23 -23.77
CA GLY A 44 25.31 8.87 -23.87
C GLY A 44 25.48 10.39 -23.88
N GLU A 45 24.99 11.03 -24.93
CA GLU A 45 25.13 12.46 -25.24
C GLU A 45 24.03 13.25 -24.52
N THR A 46 24.40 14.13 -23.59
CA THR A 46 23.52 15.15 -22.99
C THR A 46 23.93 16.54 -23.50
N ALA A 47 22.93 17.40 -23.73
CA ALA A 47 23.06 18.75 -24.28
C ALA A 47 24.15 19.59 -23.58
N PRO A 48 24.85 20.49 -24.30
CA PRO A 48 26.03 21.18 -23.75
C PRO A 48 25.65 22.19 -22.65
N PRO A 49 26.28 22.11 -21.46
CA PRO A 49 26.19 23.16 -20.46
C PRO A 49 26.89 24.43 -20.93
N ASP A 50 26.29 25.57 -20.61
CA ASP A 50 26.76 26.95 -20.85
C ASP A 50 28.28 27.10 -20.63
N PRO A 51 29.06 27.60 -21.63
CA PRO A 51 30.50 27.75 -21.53
C PRO A 51 30.98 28.67 -20.40
N ALA A 52 30.13 29.56 -19.87
CA ALA A 52 30.46 30.40 -18.72
C ALA A 52 30.54 29.60 -17.40
N SER A 53 29.64 28.64 -17.21
CA SER A 53 29.57 27.80 -16.00
C SER A 53 30.73 26.82 -15.87
N LYS A 54 31.28 26.31 -16.99
CA LYS A 54 32.42 25.38 -16.97
C LYS A 54 33.72 26.07 -16.55
N THR A 55 33.92 27.32 -16.98
CA THR A 55 35.14 28.07 -16.66
C THR A 55 35.19 28.48 -15.20
N ILE A 56 34.08 29.00 -14.66
CA ILE A 56 34.01 29.44 -13.26
C ILE A 56 34.13 28.25 -12.29
N THR A 57 33.41 27.15 -12.58
CA THR A 57 33.42 25.96 -11.72
C THR A 57 34.79 25.29 -11.70
N LYS A 58 35.49 25.22 -12.84
CA LYS A 58 36.81 24.58 -12.92
C LYS A 58 37.92 25.45 -12.29
N GLN A 59 37.82 26.77 -12.36
CA GLN A 59 38.84 27.69 -11.85
C GLN A 59 38.74 27.89 -10.33
N ILE A 60 37.53 27.92 -9.76
CA ILE A 60 37.31 28.08 -8.32
C ILE A 60 37.55 26.77 -7.57
N LEU A 61 37.03 25.63 -8.07
CA LEU A 61 37.25 24.32 -7.43
C LEU A 61 38.72 23.91 -7.49
N SER A 62 39.43 24.17 -8.60
CA SER A 62 40.86 23.83 -8.68
C SER A 62 41.69 24.63 -7.69
N THR A 63 41.45 25.93 -7.52
CA THR A 63 42.27 26.75 -6.63
C THR A 63 42.09 26.39 -5.16
N CYS A 64 40.86 26.12 -4.70
CA CYS A 64 40.60 25.73 -3.31
C CYS A 64 41.12 24.31 -3.02
N LEU A 65 40.91 23.37 -3.95
CA LEU A 65 41.38 22.00 -3.82
C LEU A 65 42.91 21.92 -3.81
N THR A 66 43.60 22.66 -4.67
CA THR A 66 45.07 22.69 -4.69
C THR A 66 45.65 23.24 -3.38
N LYS A 67 45.02 24.25 -2.77
CA LYS A 67 45.43 24.77 -1.46
C LYS A 67 45.20 23.75 -0.35
N GLY A 68 44.06 23.08 -0.34
CA GLY A 68 43.76 22.02 0.63
C GLY A 68 44.75 20.86 0.54
N LEU A 69 45.09 20.43 -0.69
CA LEU A 69 46.08 19.39 -0.91
C LEU A 69 47.49 19.81 -0.45
N ALA A 70 47.89 21.06 -0.69
CA ALA A 70 49.16 21.58 -0.21
C ALA A 70 49.22 21.62 1.34
N ALA A 71 48.13 22.05 1.98
CA ALA A 71 48.02 22.07 3.44
C ALA A 71 48.04 20.65 4.03
N LEU A 72 47.37 19.69 3.37
CA LEU A 72 47.37 18.28 3.76
C LEU A 72 48.78 17.68 3.73
N CYS A 73 49.57 17.99 2.70
CA CYS A 73 50.96 17.54 2.58
C CYS A 73 51.87 18.13 3.68
N THR A 74 51.49 19.27 4.26
CA THR A 74 52.24 19.97 5.32
C THR A 74 51.88 19.40 6.70
N GLU A 75 50.59 19.27 7.00
CA GLU A 75 50.08 18.84 8.32
C GLU A 75 50.16 17.32 8.54
N LYS A 76 50.10 16.52 7.46
CA LYS A 76 50.16 15.04 7.49
C LYS A 76 49.30 14.40 8.59
N PRO A 77 48.00 14.70 8.62
CA PRO A 77 47.08 14.14 9.61
C PRO A 77 46.90 12.63 9.44
N ALA A 78 46.49 11.95 10.52
CA ALA A 78 46.28 10.50 10.53
C ALA A 78 45.17 10.03 9.56
N GLU A 79 44.17 10.90 9.28
CA GLU A 79 43.08 10.63 8.34
C GLU A 79 43.06 11.67 7.21
N PRO A 80 43.89 11.52 6.17
CA PRO A 80 44.13 12.57 5.18
C PRO A 80 42.90 12.94 4.35
N VAL A 81 42.05 11.97 4.01
CA VAL A 81 40.84 12.22 3.21
C VAL A 81 39.79 12.99 4.02
N ARG A 82 39.59 12.61 5.28
CA ARG A 82 38.63 13.26 6.18
C ARG A 82 39.06 14.68 6.49
N TRP A 83 40.33 14.87 6.82
CA TRP A 83 40.90 16.18 7.10
C TRP A 83 40.79 17.12 5.89
N LEU A 84 41.06 16.62 4.68
CA LEU A 84 40.92 17.42 3.46
C LEU A 84 39.47 17.82 3.20
N ALA A 85 38.51 16.93 3.45
CA ALA A 85 37.09 17.24 3.31
C ALA A 85 36.64 18.34 4.29
N GLU A 86 37.06 18.25 5.55
CA GLU A 86 36.80 19.27 6.59
C GLU A 86 37.47 20.60 6.22
N TRP A 87 38.73 20.58 5.80
CA TRP A 87 39.46 21.77 5.36
C TRP A 87 38.77 22.49 4.19
N LEU A 88 38.29 21.73 3.21
CA LEU A 88 37.58 22.27 2.04
C LEU A 88 36.23 22.89 2.42
N LEU A 89 35.52 22.32 3.40
CA LEU A 89 34.26 22.90 3.89
C LEU A 89 34.50 24.23 4.61
N GLU A 90 35.58 24.34 5.39
CA GLU A 90 35.96 25.56 6.11
C GLU A 90 36.46 26.67 5.17
N HIS A 91 37.19 26.30 4.13
CA HIS A 91 37.87 27.26 3.24
C HIS A 91 37.15 27.46 1.91
N ASN A 92 35.94 26.93 1.76
CA ASN A 92 35.13 27.13 0.55
C ASN A 92 34.65 28.60 0.48
N PRO A 93 35.08 29.36 -0.54
CA PRO A 93 34.74 30.78 -0.67
C PRO A 93 33.24 31.05 -0.96
N ASN A 94 32.43 30.01 -1.19
CA ASN A 94 31.02 30.12 -1.55
C ASN A 94 30.03 29.60 -0.47
N VAL A 95 30.42 29.49 0.81
CA VAL A 95 29.50 29.03 1.88
C VAL A 95 28.79 30.21 2.56
N PRO A 96 27.44 30.18 2.71
CA PRO A 96 26.71 31.16 3.52
C PRO A 96 27.06 31.02 5.01
N GLN A 97 27.50 32.11 5.64
CA GLN A 97 28.07 32.09 6.99
C GLN A 97 27.04 31.72 8.06
N ARG A 98 27.23 30.55 8.69
CA ARG A 98 26.56 30.16 9.94
C ARG A 98 27.30 30.83 11.11
N LYS A 99 26.62 31.71 11.85
CA LYS A 99 27.11 32.15 13.17
C LYS A 99 26.42 31.30 14.23
N ASP A 100 27.15 30.38 14.84
CA ASP A 100 26.85 29.88 16.19
C ASP A 100 28.17 29.57 16.91
N PRO A 101 28.31 29.86 18.22
CA PRO A 101 29.54 29.60 18.96
C PRO A 101 29.60 28.17 19.53
N VAL A 102 30.67 27.48 19.14
CA VAL A 102 31.59 26.63 19.94
C VAL A 102 31.01 25.90 21.17
N ASN A 103 30.70 24.60 21.02
CA ASN A 103 31.52 23.51 21.58
C ASN A 103 30.98 22.14 21.13
N SER A 104 31.82 21.39 20.41
CA SER A 104 31.47 20.17 19.67
C SER A 104 31.82 18.88 20.41
N LYS A 105 30.96 17.87 20.23
CA LYS A 105 31.37 16.45 20.04
C LYS A 105 30.67 15.93 18.76
N PRO A 106 31.27 14.94 18.06
CA PRO A 106 31.00 14.70 16.65
C PRO A 106 29.61 14.07 16.41
N ILE A 107 28.90 14.65 15.44
CA ILE A 107 27.56 14.26 15.00
C ILE A 107 27.70 13.14 13.96
N GLY A 108 27.31 11.91 14.32
CA GLY A 108 26.88 10.93 13.34
C GLY A 108 25.56 11.39 12.70
N ALA A 109 25.25 10.93 11.49
CA ALA A 109 23.96 11.13 10.84
C ALA A 109 22.83 10.52 11.68
N GLY A 110 22.40 11.27 12.70
CA GLY A 110 21.45 10.85 13.71
C GLY A 110 20.58 12.06 14.00
N ALA A 111 19.27 11.86 13.88
CA ALA A 111 18.30 12.80 14.37
C ALA A 111 18.68 13.21 15.81
N SER A 112 18.94 14.50 16.04
CA SER A 112 19.21 14.99 17.39
C SER A 112 17.96 14.79 18.21
N SER A 113 18.04 13.93 19.22
CA SER A 113 16.94 13.69 20.16
C SER A 113 16.52 15.01 20.79
N ILE A 114 15.21 15.26 20.83
CA ILE A 114 14.61 16.36 21.60
C ILE A 114 13.69 15.80 22.65
N THR A 115 13.61 16.49 23.78
CA THR A 115 12.74 16.11 24.87
C THR A 115 11.27 16.32 24.49
N ASN A 116 10.37 15.56 25.11
CA ASN A 116 8.93 15.74 24.88
C ASN A 116 8.46 17.14 25.33
N SER A 117 9.10 17.75 26.33
CA SER A 117 8.83 19.14 26.72
C SER A 117 9.20 20.14 25.63
N GLU A 118 10.32 19.93 24.93
CA GLU A 118 10.70 20.76 23.78
C GLU A 118 9.72 20.57 22.62
N ILE A 119 9.28 19.33 22.35
CA ILE A 119 8.22 19.09 21.36
C ILE A 119 6.92 19.79 21.73
N SER A 120 6.50 19.75 22.98
CA SER A 120 5.31 20.47 23.42
C SER A 120 5.46 21.98 23.25
N ALA A 121 6.64 22.54 23.56
CA ALA A 121 6.91 23.97 23.36
C ALA A 121 6.93 24.36 21.87
N ILE A 122 7.54 23.53 21.02
CA ILE A 122 7.54 23.71 19.56
C ILE A 122 6.12 23.60 19.03
N SER A 123 5.38 22.58 19.46
CA SER A 123 4.00 22.37 19.04
C SER A 123 3.16 23.58 19.42
N ALA A 124 3.27 24.09 20.65
CA ALA A 124 2.56 25.30 21.09
C ALA A 124 2.89 26.57 20.29
N SER A 125 4.06 26.64 19.63
CA SER A 125 4.44 27.76 18.76
C SER A 125 3.88 27.65 17.34
N ARG A 126 3.32 26.49 16.96
CA ARG A 126 2.77 26.27 15.62
C ARG A 126 1.47 27.06 15.43
N SER A 127 1.38 27.71 14.27
CA SER A 127 0.20 28.47 13.84
C SER A 127 -0.41 27.94 12.53
N GLY A 128 0.06 26.78 12.07
CA GLY A 128 -0.41 26.11 10.86
C GLY A 128 -1.89 25.70 10.96
N GLN A 129 -2.51 25.52 9.79
CA GLN A 129 -3.92 25.15 9.69
C GLN A 129 -4.18 23.72 10.20
N VAL A 130 -3.27 22.79 9.90
CA VAL A 130 -3.33 21.37 10.27
C VAL A 130 -2.26 21.06 11.32
N LEU A 131 -1.03 21.52 11.05
CA LEU A 131 0.09 21.42 12.00
C LEU A 131 0.07 22.66 12.91
N GLY A 132 -0.89 22.73 13.82
CA GLY A 132 -1.12 23.84 14.78
C GLY A 132 -0.66 23.57 16.22
N ALA A 133 -1.06 24.48 17.13
CA ALA A 133 -0.53 24.58 18.50
C ALA A 133 -0.63 23.30 19.37
N ALA A 134 -1.63 22.45 19.10
CA ALA A 134 -1.90 21.22 19.84
C ALA A 134 -1.43 19.95 19.12
N SER A 135 -0.84 20.07 17.92
CA SER A 135 -0.57 18.92 17.09
C SER A 135 0.91 18.56 17.01
N THR A 136 1.15 17.26 16.87
CA THR A 136 2.47 16.68 16.68
C THR A 136 2.51 15.88 15.38
N LEU A 137 3.67 15.84 14.74
CA LEU A 137 3.88 15.07 13.54
C LEU A 137 4.57 13.76 13.90
N ALA A 138 3.85 12.64 13.80
CA ALA A 138 4.32 11.34 14.27
C ALA A 138 4.69 10.42 13.11
N GLN A 139 5.90 9.85 13.15
CA GLN A 139 6.33 8.85 12.19
C GLN A 139 5.42 7.63 12.29
N LEU A 140 4.88 7.18 11.15
CA LEU A 140 4.10 5.94 11.13
C LEU A 140 5.04 4.74 11.31
N ASP A 141 4.60 3.75 12.08
CA ASP A 141 5.41 2.57 12.39
C ASP A 141 5.53 1.66 11.16
N LEU A 142 6.73 1.64 10.55
CA LEU A 142 7.06 0.77 9.43
C LEU A 142 7.71 -0.56 9.85
N SER A 143 7.86 -0.85 11.14
CA SER A 143 8.57 -2.04 11.65
C SER A 143 7.95 -3.36 11.18
N LYS A 144 6.66 -3.35 10.82
CA LYS A 144 5.92 -4.50 10.30
C LYS A 144 6.00 -4.65 8.77
N GLY A 145 6.77 -3.79 8.08
CA GLY A 145 7.01 -3.85 6.63
C GLY A 145 7.67 -5.13 6.13
N GLY A 146 8.25 -5.93 7.05
CA GLY A 146 8.93 -7.18 6.73
C GLY A 146 8.04 -8.42 6.56
N ASN A 147 6.76 -8.35 6.94
CA ASN A 147 5.90 -9.54 7.07
C ASN A 147 4.95 -9.77 5.88
N SER A 148 5.19 -9.13 4.73
CA SER A 148 4.39 -9.41 3.53
C SER A 148 4.72 -10.81 3.01
N THR A 149 3.83 -11.77 3.19
CA THR A 149 4.04 -13.14 2.66
C THR A 149 3.58 -13.30 1.21
N ASN A 150 2.96 -12.27 0.64
CA ASN A 150 2.27 -12.36 -0.65
C ASN A 150 2.85 -11.41 -1.71
N SER A 151 3.99 -10.77 -1.47
CA SER A 151 4.67 -9.97 -2.50
C SER A 151 5.34 -10.92 -3.51
N VAL A 152 5.26 -10.57 -4.79
CA VAL A 152 5.80 -11.36 -5.91
C VAL A 152 7.33 -11.50 -5.79
N ASN A 153 7.99 -10.48 -5.21
CA ASN A 153 9.44 -10.41 -5.02
C ASN A 153 9.88 -10.75 -3.57
N GLY A 154 8.99 -11.30 -2.74
CA GLY A 154 9.28 -11.71 -1.38
C GLY A 154 8.79 -10.72 -0.32
N VAL A 155 9.70 -9.97 0.31
CA VAL A 155 9.37 -8.97 1.33
C VAL A 155 9.25 -7.60 0.68
N ALA A 156 8.07 -6.99 0.76
CA ALA A 156 7.81 -5.62 0.32
C ALA A 156 8.41 -4.62 1.32
N GLU A 157 9.74 -4.49 1.28
CA GLU A 157 10.49 -3.62 2.19
C GLU A 157 9.91 -2.21 2.22
N GLY A 158 9.61 -1.73 3.43
CA GLY A 158 9.03 -0.41 3.64
C GLY A 158 7.53 -0.32 3.32
N ALA A 159 6.82 -1.43 3.06
CA ALA A 159 5.37 -1.47 2.91
C ALA A 159 4.74 -2.37 3.99
N THR A 160 4.03 -1.79 4.95
CA THR A 160 3.46 -2.56 6.06
C THR A 160 2.23 -3.34 5.64
N PHE A 161 2.11 -4.57 6.15
CA PHE A 161 0.93 -5.42 5.95
C PHE A 161 0.48 -5.59 4.50
N PHE A 162 1.40 -5.50 3.54
CA PHE A 162 1.04 -5.67 2.13
C PHE A 162 0.52 -7.09 1.86
N HIS A 163 -0.69 -7.17 1.32
CA HIS A 163 -1.33 -8.40 0.89
C HIS A 163 -2.22 -8.13 -0.33
N GLN A 164 -2.54 -9.20 -1.06
CA GLN A 164 -3.23 -9.08 -2.35
C GLN A 164 -4.07 -10.31 -2.65
N VAL A 165 -5.18 -10.10 -3.35
CA VAL A 165 -5.96 -11.15 -4.02
C VAL A 165 -5.52 -11.19 -5.48
N ALA A 166 -4.49 -11.99 -5.77
CA ALA A 166 -3.83 -12.02 -7.07
C ALA A 166 -4.79 -12.26 -8.25
N ALA A 167 -5.80 -13.12 -8.07
CA ALA A 167 -6.80 -13.44 -9.09
C ALA A 167 -7.55 -12.18 -9.58
N TYR A 168 -7.76 -11.20 -8.70
CA TYR A 168 -8.52 -9.98 -8.99
C TYR A 168 -7.63 -8.74 -9.09
N ARG A 169 -6.31 -8.87 -8.89
CA ARG A 169 -5.33 -7.76 -8.88
C ARG A 169 -5.75 -6.63 -7.91
N VAL A 170 -6.29 -7.03 -6.76
CA VAL A 170 -6.65 -6.12 -5.67
C VAL A 170 -5.65 -6.30 -4.54
N GLY A 171 -4.94 -5.24 -4.19
CA GLY A 171 -3.97 -5.19 -3.11
C GLY A 171 -4.40 -4.26 -1.98
N SER A 172 -3.93 -4.52 -0.77
CA SER A 172 -4.07 -3.65 0.39
C SER A 172 -2.72 -3.47 1.08
N VAL A 173 -2.43 -2.24 1.49
CA VAL A 173 -1.20 -1.87 2.19
C VAL A 173 -1.51 -0.91 3.34
N GLY A 174 -0.80 -1.05 4.44
CA GLY A 174 -0.78 -0.07 5.51
C GLY A 174 0.14 1.13 5.18
N PRO A 175 0.67 1.81 6.20
CA PRO A 175 1.75 2.78 6.03
C PRO A 175 2.91 2.22 5.22
N CYS A 176 3.40 3.00 4.27
CA CYS A 176 4.52 2.64 3.42
C CYS A 176 5.46 3.84 3.24
N SER A 177 6.75 3.56 3.13
CA SER A 177 7.74 4.53 2.65
C SER A 177 7.57 4.76 1.14
N SER A 178 8.15 5.83 0.61
CA SER A 178 8.22 6.09 -0.83
C SER A 178 8.81 4.90 -1.62
N LYS A 179 9.83 4.22 -1.09
CA LYS A 179 10.37 2.98 -1.65
C LYS A 179 9.31 1.86 -1.62
N GLY A 180 8.61 1.72 -0.50
CA GLY A 180 7.51 0.75 -0.35
C GLY A 180 6.38 0.97 -1.36
N VAL A 181 5.99 2.23 -1.61
CA VAL A 181 5.00 2.58 -2.63
C VAL A 181 5.44 2.09 -4.01
N ALA A 182 6.69 2.35 -4.40
CA ALA A 182 7.24 1.88 -5.68
C ALA A 182 7.27 0.34 -5.78
N THR A 183 7.65 -0.35 -4.69
CA THR A 183 7.64 -1.82 -4.61
C THR A 183 6.24 -2.39 -4.79
N VAL A 184 5.25 -1.85 -4.06
CA VAL A 184 3.85 -2.31 -4.14
C VAL A 184 3.29 -2.12 -5.55
N ILE A 185 3.52 -0.96 -6.17
CA ILE A 185 3.09 -0.70 -7.55
C ILE A 185 3.75 -1.69 -8.51
N GLY A 186 5.06 -1.94 -8.35
CA GLY A 186 5.80 -2.89 -9.17
C GLY A 186 5.25 -4.32 -9.05
N ASP A 187 5.03 -4.79 -7.83
CA ASP A 187 4.48 -6.13 -7.56
C ASP A 187 3.08 -6.29 -8.15
N MET A 188 2.23 -5.28 -8.01
CA MET A 188 0.86 -5.31 -8.51
C MET A 188 0.81 -5.30 -10.04
N ILE A 189 1.72 -4.57 -10.71
CA ILE A 189 1.84 -4.61 -12.18
C ILE A 189 2.32 -5.98 -12.67
N GLN A 190 3.19 -6.67 -11.92
CA GLN A 190 3.63 -8.02 -12.28
C GLN A 190 2.50 -9.06 -12.25
N LEU A 191 1.42 -8.80 -11.53
CA LEU A 191 0.22 -9.64 -11.55
C LEU A 191 -0.64 -9.46 -12.81
N SER A 192 -0.44 -8.37 -13.56
CA SER A 192 -1.19 -8.10 -14.79
C SER A 192 -0.70 -9.00 -15.94
N GLN A 193 -1.63 -9.56 -16.70
CA GLN A 193 -1.30 -10.29 -17.93
C GLN A 193 -1.09 -9.26 -19.05
N GLY A 194 0.15 -8.77 -19.18
CA GLY A 194 0.54 -7.75 -20.14
C GLY A 194 0.73 -6.37 -19.49
N ASN A 195 0.71 -5.31 -20.29
CA ASN A 195 0.86 -3.95 -19.78
C ASN A 195 -0.51 -3.41 -19.33
N PRO A 196 -0.73 -3.15 -18.03
CA PRO A 196 -1.94 -2.49 -17.57
C PRO A 196 -2.03 -1.07 -18.14
N LYS A 197 -3.25 -0.57 -18.34
CA LYS A 197 -3.47 0.80 -18.82
C LYS A 197 -3.27 1.81 -17.70
N CYS A 198 -3.57 1.45 -16.46
CA CYS A 198 -3.29 2.25 -15.29
C CYS A 198 -3.19 1.42 -14.01
N VAL A 199 -2.61 2.01 -12.97
CA VAL A 199 -2.72 1.55 -11.59
C VAL A 199 -3.57 2.53 -10.81
N GLN A 200 -4.57 2.04 -10.09
CA GLN A 200 -5.42 2.85 -9.22
C GLN A 200 -5.00 2.70 -7.76
N TRP A 201 -4.66 3.81 -7.12
CA TRP A 201 -4.33 3.87 -5.70
C TRP A 201 -5.45 4.58 -4.94
N LEU A 202 -6.21 3.83 -4.13
CA LEU A 202 -7.33 4.32 -3.34
C LEU A 202 -6.87 4.47 -1.88
N SER A 203 -6.70 5.71 -1.42
CA SER A 203 -6.38 6.01 -0.03
C SER A 203 -7.65 6.11 0.81
N VAL A 204 -7.77 5.26 1.82
CA VAL A 204 -8.92 5.19 2.73
C VAL A 204 -8.49 5.54 4.16
N ARG A 205 -7.58 6.50 4.26
CA ARG A 205 -6.98 6.97 5.52
C ARG A 205 -7.89 7.95 6.22
N ASN A 206 -7.83 7.94 7.55
CA ASN A 206 -8.58 8.91 8.35
C ASN A 206 -7.72 10.13 8.71
N GLU A 207 -6.40 9.95 8.79
CA GLU A 207 -5.49 11.02 9.18
C GLU A 207 -4.68 11.62 8.02
N ALA A 208 -4.53 12.94 8.05
CA ALA A 208 -3.67 13.65 7.11
C ALA A 208 -2.22 13.19 7.29
N THR A 209 -1.60 12.79 6.17
CA THR A 209 -0.22 12.31 6.11
C THR A 209 0.64 13.20 5.21
N VAL A 210 1.91 13.32 5.57
CA VAL A 210 2.97 13.94 4.75
C VAL A 210 4.17 13.00 4.71
N TYR A 211 4.91 13.01 3.60
CA TYR A 211 6.17 12.30 3.45
C TYR A 211 7.32 13.27 3.66
N LEU A 212 8.23 12.90 4.58
CA LEU A 212 9.44 13.67 4.89
C LEU A 212 10.65 12.75 4.83
N GLY A 213 11.59 13.04 3.94
CA GLY A 213 12.76 12.18 3.72
C GLY A 213 12.41 10.76 3.26
N GLY A 214 11.27 10.60 2.58
CA GLY A 214 10.80 9.32 2.05
C GLY A 214 9.97 8.47 3.03
N ASP A 215 9.85 8.87 4.29
CA ASP A 215 9.02 8.20 5.30
C ASP A 215 7.69 8.94 5.55
N PRO A 216 6.59 8.22 5.84
CA PRO A 216 5.30 8.83 6.12
C PRO A 216 5.16 9.27 7.59
N TYR A 217 4.59 10.45 7.78
CA TYR A 217 4.28 11.04 9.07
C TYR A 217 2.84 11.52 9.09
N ALA A 218 2.12 11.27 10.18
CA ALA A 218 0.74 11.71 10.34
C ALA A 218 0.55 12.63 11.54
N VAL A 219 -0.44 13.51 11.43
CA VAL A 219 -0.73 14.50 12.46
C VAL A 219 -1.50 13.88 13.62
N ARG A 220 -1.04 14.09 14.84
CA ARG A 220 -1.69 13.65 16.09
C ARG A 220 -2.08 14.86 16.93
N GLY A 221 -3.26 14.83 17.55
CA GLY A 221 -3.73 15.90 18.44
C GLY A 221 -4.18 17.20 17.73
N GLY A 222 -4.21 17.21 16.39
CA GLY A 222 -4.72 18.31 15.57
C GLY A 222 -6.14 18.08 15.06
N GLY A 223 -6.71 19.10 14.42
CA GLY A 223 -7.99 19.01 13.73
C GLY A 223 -7.91 18.25 12.40
N ALA A 224 -9.06 17.90 11.84
CA ALA A 224 -9.14 17.40 10.47
C ALA A 224 -8.62 18.46 9.49
N GLY A 225 -7.84 18.04 8.49
CA GLY A 225 -7.22 18.94 7.53
C GLY A 225 -6.78 18.21 6.26
N SER A 226 -6.61 18.94 5.17
CA SER A 226 -6.14 18.35 3.91
C SER A 226 -4.63 18.07 3.96
N GLU A 227 -4.19 17.07 3.19
CA GLU A 227 -2.77 16.74 3.05
C GLU A 227 -1.96 17.88 2.41
N ASP A 228 -2.59 18.67 1.53
CA ASP A 228 -1.97 19.88 0.95
C ASP A 228 -1.72 20.97 1.99
N ALA A 229 -2.68 21.21 2.87
CA ALA A 229 -2.53 22.18 3.96
C ALA A 229 -1.47 21.69 4.97
N LEU A 230 -1.44 20.39 5.28
CA LEU A 230 -0.38 19.81 6.10
C LEU A 230 1.00 19.98 5.47
N LYS A 231 1.14 19.72 4.17
CA LYS A 231 2.39 19.95 3.44
C LYS A 231 2.82 21.41 3.56
N ALA A 232 1.91 22.36 3.33
CA ALA A 232 2.20 23.78 3.42
C ALA A 232 2.68 24.19 4.83
N ASP A 233 2.04 23.68 5.89
CA ASP A 233 2.46 23.95 7.26
C ASP A 233 3.85 23.35 7.56
N CYS A 234 4.13 22.14 7.06
CA CYS A 234 5.44 21.52 7.22
C CYS A 234 6.54 22.34 6.53
N GLU A 235 6.30 22.78 5.30
CA GLU A 235 7.26 23.60 4.54
C GLU A 235 7.54 24.94 5.22
N ALA A 236 6.51 25.57 5.79
CA ALA A 236 6.66 26.78 6.59
C ALA A 236 7.56 26.53 7.82
N GLU A 237 7.30 25.47 8.59
CA GLU A 237 8.13 25.14 9.77
C GLU A 237 9.57 24.80 9.36
N ILE A 238 9.77 24.03 8.28
CA ILE A 238 11.09 23.67 7.74
C ILE A 238 11.87 24.95 7.38
N GLY A 239 11.23 25.89 6.68
CA GLY A 239 11.83 27.17 6.29
C GLY A 239 12.22 28.04 7.50
N GLU A 240 11.28 28.24 8.43
CA GLU A 240 11.51 29.05 9.64
C GLU A 240 12.62 28.50 10.54
N ARG A 241 12.77 27.17 10.56
CA ARG A 241 13.71 26.51 11.48
C ARG A 241 15.03 26.11 10.82
N GLY A 242 15.26 26.52 9.57
CA GLY A 242 16.52 26.35 8.86
C GLY A 242 16.75 24.91 8.38
N GLY A 243 15.75 24.31 7.74
CA GLY A 243 15.86 22.98 7.13
C GLY A 243 15.63 21.83 8.12
N ARG A 244 14.81 22.05 9.15
CA ARG A 244 14.46 21.02 10.13
C ARG A 244 13.03 21.17 10.63
N ILE A 245 12.42 20.06 11.02
CA ILE A 245 11.07 19.99 11.55
C ILE A 245 11.04 19.07 12.77
N ALA A 246 10.22 19.44 13.77
CA ALA A 246 10.10 18.65 14.99
C ALA A 246 9.04 17.56 14.81
N VAL A 247 9.46 16.31 14.98
CA VAL A 247 8.60 15.14 14.81
C VAL A 247 8.77 14.17 15.98
N THR A 248 7.82 13.25 16.14
CA THR A 248 7.96 12.10 17.04
C THR A 248 8.25 10.84 16.23
N ASP A 249 9.02 9.91 16.79
CA ASP A 249 9.12 8.56 16.25
C ASP A 249 7.85 7.75 16.55
N ALA A 250 7.77 6.53 16.01
CA ALA A 250 6.65 5.62 16.23
C ALA A 250 6.40 5.25 17.71
N LYS A 251 7.36 5.53 18.62
CA LYS A 251 7.25 5.31 20.07
C LYS A 251 6.90 6.60 20.83
N GLY A 252 6.63 7.70 20.12
CA GLY A 252 6.32 8.99 20.71
C GLY A 252 7.52 9.76 21.26
N ARG A 253 8.75 9.37 20.89
CA ARG A 253 9.97 10.06 21.32
C ARG A 253 10.32 11.17 20.34
N GLY A 254 10.67 12.32 20.87
CA GLY A 254 10.97 13.49 20.04
C GLY A 254 12.28 13.43 19.29
N LYS A 255 12.26 13.87 18.04
CA LYS A 255 13.45 13.97 17.17
C LYS A 255 13.37 15.19 16.25
N TRP A 256 14.52 15.82 16.00
CA TRP A 256 14.67 16.72 14.86
C TRP A 256 14.85 15.91 13.58
N LEU A 257 14.01 16.16 12.58
CA LEU A 257 14.22 15.66 11.24
C LEU A 257 14.78 16.79 10.38
N HIS A 258 15.90 16.52 9.70
CA HIS A 258 16.45 17.42 8.71
C HIS A 258 15.81 17.11 7.35
N VAL A 259 15.21 18.13 6.74
CA VAL A 259 14.50 18.04 5.46
C VAL A 259 14.83 19.30 4.69
N ALA A 260 15.17 19.19 3.41
CA ALA A 260 15.37 20.38 2.59
C ALA A 260 14.03 21.07 2.32
N THR A 261 14.05 22.38 2.15
CA THR A 261 12.85 23.12 1.75
C THR A 261 12.39 22.65 0.37
N GLY A 262 11.12 22.28 0.23
CA GLY A 262 10.52 21.72 -0.97
C GLY A 262 10.52 20.19 -1.04
N ASP A 263 11.14 19.49 -0.08
CA ASP A 263 11.18 18.03 -0.04
C ASP A 263 10.02 17.39 0.74
N ALA A 264 9.09 18.17 1.30
CA ALA A 264 7.87 17.63 1.87
C ALA A 264 6.89 17.27 0.74
N LEU A 265 6.38 16.04 0.76
CA LEU A 265 5.51 15.53 -0.30
C LEU A 265 4.17 15.05 0.27
N THR A 266 3.08 15.29 -0.45
CA THR A 266 1.80 14.65 -0.15
C THR A 266 1.83 13.18 -0.61
N PRO A 267 0.99 12.31 -0.02
CA PRO A 267 0.81 10.95 -0.52
C PRO A 267 0.47 10.89 -2.02
N ALA A 268 -0.35 11.81 -2.51
CA ALA A 268 -0.66 11.93 -3.93
C ALA A 268 0.60 12.18 -4.78
N GLU A 269 1.47 13.11 -4.37
CA GLU A 269 2.74 13.38 -5.06
C GLU A 269 3.69 12.19 -5.03
N VAL A 270 3.77 11.47 -3.91
CA VAL A 270 4.61 10.27 -3.80
C VAL A 270 4.11 9.16 -4.73
N VAL A 271 2.81 8.88 -4.72
CA VAL A 271 2.21 7.79 -5.50
C VAL A 271 2.25 8.10 -7.00
N THR A 272 1.83 9.29 -7.41
CA THR A 272 1.80 9.69 -8.83
C THR A 272 3.20 9.98 -9.39
N GLY A 273 4.17 10.31 -8.52
CA GLY A 273 5.58 10.49 -8.87
C GLY A 273 6.33 9.19 -9.14
N VAL A 274 5.75 8.02 -8.85
CA VAL A 274 6.40 6.73 -9.10
C VAL A 274 6.58 6.48 -10.60
N ARG A 275 7.82 6.17 -11.00
CA ARG A 275 8.14 5.69 -12.34
C ARG A 275 7.79 4.21 -12.44
N ALA A 276 6.52 3.90 -12.72
CA ALA A 276 6.06 2.53 -12.81
C ALA A 276 6.68 1.76 -13.99
N PRO A 277 6.90 0.44 -13.84
CA PRO A 277 7.33 -0.43 -14.94
C PRO A 277 6.45 -0.27 -16.18
N GLY A 278 7.08 -0.25 -17.36
CA GLY A 278 6.37 -0.10 -18.64
C GLY A 278 5.79 1.30 -18.89
N GLY A 279 6.03 2.28 -18.01
CA GLY A 279 5.46 3.62 -18.13
C GLY A 279 3.97 3.68 -17.78
N THR A 280 3.45 2.67 -17.08
CA THR A 280 2.04 2.60 -16.67
C THR A 280 1.69 3.81 -15.80
N PRO A 281 0.68 4.62 -16.15
CA PRO A 281 0.27 5.75 -15.33
C PRO A 281 -0.33 5.27 -14.00
N VAL A 282 0.03 5.95 -12.91
CA VAL A 282 -0.51 5.71 -11.57
C VAL A 282 -1.44 6.86 -11.21
N ARG A 283 -2.66 6.53 -10.79
CA ARG A 283 -3.67 7.49 -10.36
C ARG A 283 -3.92 7.35 -8.86
N TYR A 284 -4.12 8.48 -8.20
CA TYR A 284 -4.35 8.54 -6.77
C TYR A 284 -5.73 9.13 -6.49
N HIS A 285 -6.48 8.47 -5.62
CA HIS A 285 -7.79 8.88 -5.13
C HIS A 285 -7.80 8.83 -3.61
N SER A 286 -8.39 9.83 -2.95
CA SER A 286 -8.45 9.89 -1.49
C SER A 286 -9.90 9.92 -1.02
N PHE A 287 -10.24 9.00 -0.12
CA PHE A 287 -11.53 8.83 0.51
C PHE A 287 -11.36 8.92 2.04
N PRO A 288 -11.49 10.13 2.62
CA PRO A 288 -11.40 10.31 4.06
C PRO A 288 -12.45 9.43 4.74
N THR A 289 -12.01 8.36 5.39
CA THR A 289 -12.95 7.40 5.96
C THR A 289 -13.35 7.84 7.36
N PRO A 290 -14.67 7.90 7.68
CA PRO A 290 -15.11 8.26 9.01
C PRO A 290 -14.55 7.31 10.10
N PRO A 291 -14.41 7.76 11.36
CA PRO A 291 -13.86 6.94 12.44
C PRO A 291 -14.62 5.63 12.71
N ASN A 292 -15.92 5.59 12.39
CA ASN A 292 -16.75 4.39 12.51
C ASN A 292 -16.57 3.43 11.32
N GLY A 293 -15.83 3.80 10.28
CA GLY A 293 -15.61 2.98 9.09
C GLY A 293 -16.85 2.73 8.24
N ILE A 294 -17.94 3.48 8.45
CA ILE A 294 -19.17 3.41 7.63
C ILE A 294 -18.98 4.35 6.44
N LEU A 295 -19.16 3.83 5.22
CA LEU A 295 -18.98 4.62 4.01
C LEU A 295 -20.22 5.48 3.74
N THR A 296 -20.05 6.67 3.16
CA THR A 296 -21.18 7.45 2.66
C THR A 296 -21.61 6.90 1.29
N THR A 297 -22.86 7.16 0.89
CA THR A 297 -23.34 6.85 -0.46
C THR A 297 -22.44 7.47 -1.53
N GLU A 298 -22.06 8.74 -1.36
CA GLU A 298 -21.15 9.46 -2.26
C GLU A 298 -19.79 8.76 -2.40
N THR A 299 -19.18 8.30 -1.29
CA THR A 299 -17.94 7.52 -1.35
C THR A 299 -18.11 6.20 -2.11
N ILE A 300 -19.24 5.52 -1.93
CA ILE A 300 -19.54 4.28 -2.66
C ILE A 300 -19.68 4.57 -4.15
N ASP A 301 -20.45 5.59 -4.53
CA ASP A 301 -20.71 5.96 -5.92
C ASP A 301 -19.42 6.38 -6.63
N GLU A 302 -18.60 7.22 -6.00
CA GLU A 302 -17.30 7.62 -6.51
C GLU A 302 -16.36 6.42 -6.69
N THR A 303 -16.34 5.51 -5.72
CA THR A 303 -15.55 4.28 -5.81
C THR A 303 -16.00 3.42 -6.99
N LEU A 304 -17.30 3.19 -7.14
CA LEU A 304 -17.87 2.43 -8.25
C LEU A 304 -17.60 3.11 -9.60
N ALA A 305 -17.72 4.44 -9.68
CA ALA A 305 -17.40 5.22 -10.86
C ALA A 305 -15.94 5.02 -11.29
N ILE A 306 -14.97 5.11 -10.37
CA ILE A 306 -13.56 4.85 -10.66
C ILE A 306 -13.38 3.41 -11.12
N LEU A 307 -13.92 2.44 -10.38
CA LEU A 307 -13.79 1.03 -10.70
C LEU A 307 -14.36 0.74 -12.09
N ASN A 308 -15.45 1.40 -12.51
CA ASN A 308 -16.07 1.26 -13.84
C ASN A 308 -15.20 1.72 -15.01
N THR A 309 -14.18 2.55 -14.76
CA THR A 309 -13.24 2.98 -15.81
C THR A 309 -12.09 1.99 -16.09
N LEU A 310 -11.96 0.94 -15.27
CA LEU A 310 -10.77 0.07 -15.30
C LEU A 310 -10.89 -1.07 -16.30
N ASP A 311 -9.77 -1.39 -16.94
CA ASP A 311 -9.64 -2.66 -17.65
C ASP A 311 -9.49 -3.82 -16.67
N PRO A 312 -9.89 -5.05 -17.03
CA PRO A 312 -9.71 -6.21 -16.16
C PRO A 312 -8.27 -6.44 -15.70
N GLN A 313 -7.26 -5.96 -16.45
CA GLN A 313 -5.84 -6.11 -16.14
C GLN A 313 -5.28 -4.99 -15.26
N ASP A 314 -6.03 -3.91 -15.02
CA ASP A 314 -5.56 -2.77 -14.24
C ASP A 314 -5.51 -3.12 -12.74
N PRO A 315 -4.37 -2.92 -12.05
CA PRO A 315 -4.28 -3.18 -10.62
C PRO A 315 -4.96 -2.11 -9.78
N ILE A 316 -5.54 -2.55 -8.66
CA ILE A 316 -6.17 -1.69 -7.65
C ILE A 316 -5.41 -1.88 -6.34
N ILE A 317 -4.93 -0.78 -5.76
CA ILE A 317 -4.21 -0.76 -4.48
C ILE A 317 -5.01 0.08 -3.50
N ILE A 318 -5.30 -0.48 -2.33
CA ILE A 318 -5.99 0.21 -1.25
C ILE A 318 -4.99 0.50 -0.15
N SER A 319 -4.87 1.77 0.25
CA SER A 319 -3.97 2.16 1.35
C SER A 319 -4.75 2.69 2.55
N THR A 320 -4.38 2.24 3.74
CA THR A 320 -5.02 2.64 5.01
C THR A 320 -3.96 2.90 6.09
N ASP A 321 -4.38 3.40 7.25
CA ASP A 321 -3.49 3.65 8.40
C ASP A 321 -3.06 2.35 9.08
N LEU A 322 -3.84 1.27 8.91
CA LEU A 322 -3.53 -0.06 9.39
C LEU A 322 -4.03 -1.09 8.37
N GLY A 323 -3.14 -1.81 7.68
CA GLY A 323 -3.46 -2.60 6.47
C GLY A 323 -4.63 -3.60 6.56
N ASP A 324 -5.03 -4.04 7.75
CA ASP A 324 -6.16 -4.95 8.01
C ASP A 324 -7.38 -4.27 8.68
N ALA A 325 -7.52 -2.95 8.50
CA ALA A 325 -8.66 -2.20 9.04
C ALA A 325 -9.95 -2.51 8.26
N ALA A 326 -11.11 -2.33 8.93
CA ALA A 326 -12.43 -2.54 8.32
C ALA A 326 -12.63 -1.74 7.01
N PRO A 327 -12.23 -0.46 6.89
CA PRO A 327 -12.30 0.27 5.62
C PRO A 327 -11.54 -0.41 4.49
N SER A 328 -10.34 -0.95 4.76
CA SER A 328 -9.56 -1.66 3.75
C SER A 328 -10.28 -2.93 3.29
N ALA A 329 -10.89 -3.68 4.23
CA ALA A 329 -11.72 -4.83 3.90
C ALA A 329 -12.93 -4.46 3.06
N MET A 330 -13.62 -3.36 3.38
CA MET A 330 -14.76 -2.90 2.60
C MET A 330 -14.36 -2.56 1.16
N PHE A 331 -13.39 -1.66 0.96
CA PHE A 331 -12.93 -1.29 -0.37
C PHE A 331 -12.35 -2.48 -1.13
N GLY A 332 -11.64 -3.38 -0.43
CA GLY A 332 -11.07 -4.60 -1.02
C GLY A 332 -12.14 -5.54 -1.56
N VAL A 333 -13.18 -5.79 -0.76
CA VAL A 333 -14.31 -6.64 -1.17
C VAL A 333 -15.12 -5.97 -2.29
N ILE A 334 -15.37 -4.66 -2.22
CA ILE A 334 -16.04 -3.90 -3.31
C ILE A 334 -15.26 -4.05 -4.62
N ALA A 335 -13.94 -3.79 -4.59
CA ALA A 335 -13.08 -3.92 -5.76
C ALA A 335 -13.09 -5.34 -6.33
N CYS A 336 -12.99 -6.36 -5.47
CA CYS A 336 -13.06 -7.75 -5.90
C CYS A 336 -14.40 -8.09 -6.55
N MET A 337 -15.53 -7.70 -5.94
CA MET A 337 -16.86 -7.92 -6.52
C MET A 337 -16.99 -7.24 -7.88
N ALA A 338 -16.58 -5.97 -7.99
CA ALA A 338 -16.65 -5.19 -9.23
C ALA A 338 -15.85 -5.84 -10.37
N VAL A 339 -14.61 -6.30 -10.09
CA VAL A 339 -13.77 -7.01 -11.06
C VAL A 339 -14.45 -8.30 -11.53
N ARG A 340 -14.99 -9.09 -10.60
CA ARG A 340 -15.66 -10.37 -10.92
C ARG A 340 -16.92 -10.17 -11.75
N VAL A 341 -17.79 -9.25 -11.35
CA VAL A 341 -19.05 -8.96 -12.03
C VAL A 341 -18.80 -8.39 -13.44
N ARG A 342 -17.79 -7.55 -13.60
CA ARG A 342 -17.39 -7.06 -14.92
C ARG A 342 -16.88 -8.19 -15.81
N ALA A 343 -16.04 -9.08 -15.29
CA ALA A 343 -15.58 -10.25 -16.04
C ALA A 343 -16.74 -11.16 -16.48
N ALA A 344 -17.85 -11.16 -15.73
CA ALA A 344 -19.09 -11.86 -16.04
C ALA A 344 -20.08 -11.05 -16.91
N GLY A 345 -19.70 -9.86 -17.39
CA GLY A 345 -20.55 -9.02 -18.25
C GLY A 345 -21.71 -8.35 -17.51
N GLY A 346 -21.50 -7.95 -16.26
CA GLY A 346 -22.52 -7.27 -15.44
C GLY A 346 -23.52 -8.22 -14.79
N LYS A 347 -23.21 -9.52 -14.73
CA LYS A 347 -24.07 -10.56 -14.14
C LYS A 347 -23.38 -11.23 -12.97
N LEU A 348 -24.15 -12.02 -12.21
CA LEU A 348 -23.58 -12.89 -11.20
C LEU A 348 -22.50 -13.80 -11.82
N PRO A 349 -21.26 -13.79 -11.31
CA PRO A 349 -20.18 -14.62 -11.84
C PRO A 349 -20.48 -16.12 -11.69
N GLN A 350 -20.13 -16.91 -12.70
CA GLN A 350 -20.38 -18.37 -12.69
C GLN A 350 -19.47 -19.14 -11.72
N ASP A 351 -18.36 -18.52 -11.30
CA ASP A 351 -17.39 -19.11 -10.38
C ASP A 351 -17.80 -18.98 -8.90
N VAL A 352 -18.92 -18.32 -8.62
CA VAL A 352 -19.45 -18.15 -7.27
C VAL A 352 -19.89 -19.51 -6.72
N LEU A 353 -19.30 -19.90 -5.60
CA LEU A 353 -19.60 -21.19 -4.99
C LEU A 353 -20.84 -21.07 -4.11
N PRO A 354 -21.91 -21.85 -4.34
CA PRO A 354 -23.13 -21.80 -3.54
C PRO A 354 -23.00 -22.51 -2.18
N LYS A 355 -21.96 -23.33 -2.00
CA LYS A 355 -21.75 -24.13 -0.78
C LYS A 355 -20.78 -23.46 0.18
N GLU A 356 -20.85 -23.87 1.45
CA GLU A 356 -19.98 -23.39 2.52
C GLU A 356 -18.48 -23.44 2.14
N PRO A 357 -17.67 -22.53 2.73
CA PRO A 357 -16.22 -22.57 2.56
C PRO A 357 -15.66 -23.97 2.88
N LEU A 358 -14.78 -24.48 2.02
CA LEU A 358 -14.09 -25.75 2.24
C LEU A 358 -13.46 -25.78 3.66
N PRO A 359 -13.34 -26.95 4.31
CA PRO A 359 -12.87 -27.06 5.71
C PRO A 359 -11.54 -26.35 6.00
N ILE A 360 -10.64 -26.24 5.02
CA ILE A 360 -9.37 -25.51 5.12
C ILE A 360 -9.58 -23.99 5.35
N VAL A 361 -10.69 -23.45 4.88
CA VAL A 361 -11.05 -22.02 4.92
C VAL A 361 -11.88 -21.68 6.16
N ALA A 362 -12.50 -22.66 6.80
CA ALA A 362 -13.31 -22.48 8.02
C ALA A 362 -12.53 -21.86 9.21
N LYS A 363 -11.19 -21.94 9.19
CA LYS A 363 -10.34 -21.26 10.18
C LYS A 363 -10.39 -19.72 10.05
N PHE A 364 -10.65 -19.20 8.85
CA PHE A 364 -10.55 -17.78 8.53
C PHE A 364 -11.89 -17.14 8.14
N ALA A 365 -12.92 -17.96 7.89
CA ALA A 365 -14.25 -17.51 7.53
C ALA A 365 -15.31 -18.28 8.35
N PRO A 366 -16.20 -17.58 9.08
CA PRO A 366 -17.35 -18.20 9.74
C PRO A 366 -18.31 -18.84 8.72
N PRO A 367 -19.30 -19.64 9.17
CA PRO A 367 -20.38 -20.11 8.31
C PRO A 367 -21.11 -18.95 7.61
N ARG A 368 -21.63 -19.19 6.39
CA ARG A 368 -22.40 -18.18 5.64
C ARG A 368 -23.80 -17.95 6.21
N GLU A 369 -24.31 -18.98 6.89
CA GLU A 369 -25.60 -18.99 7.57
C GLU A 369 -25.61 -18.12 8.84
N LEU A 370 -24.43 -17.72 9.35
CA LEU A 370 -24.30 -16.99 10.60
C LEU A 370 -25.17 -15.72 10.68
N LEU A 371 -25.32 -15.02 9.56
CA LEU A 371 -26.06 -13.75 9.49
C LEU A 371 -27.48 -13.93 8.92
N GLU A 372 -27.91 -15.14 8.60
CA GLU A 372 -29.22 -15.38 7.96
C GLU A 372 -30.38 -15.14 8.92
N ASP A 373 -30.19 -15.44 10.21
CA ASP A 373 -31.17 -15.18 11.26
C ASP A 373 -31.17 -13.71 11.74
N VAL A 374 -30.28 -12.87 11.22
CA VAL A 374 -30.21 -11.45 11.57
C VAL A 374 -31.30 -10.70 10.81
N HIS A 375 -32.27 -10.14 11.54
CA HIS A 375 -33.47 -9.53 10.98
C HIS A 375 -33.16 -8.45 9.93
N GLU A 376 -32.13 -7.64 10.18
CA GLU A 376 -31.68 -6.57 9.29
C GLU A 376 -31.17 -7.10 7.95
N VAL A 377 -30.47 -8.24 7.98
CA VAL A 377 -29.95 -8.93 6.79
C VAL A 377 -31.10 -9.55 5.99
N ALA A 378 -32.02 -10.23 6.66
CA ALA A 378 -33.22 -10.76 6.02
C ALA A 378 -34.07 -9.64 5.39
N SER A 379 -34.20 -8.51 6.10
CA SER A 379 -34.98 -7.35 5.64
C SER A 379 -34.41 -6.74 4.37
N ILE A 380 -33.09 -6.53 4.29
CA ILE A 380 -32.49 -5.97 3.07
C ILE A 380 -32.54 -6.97 1.91
N ILE A 381 -32.33 -8.27 2.14
CA ILE A 381 -32.45 -9.28 1.09
C ILE A 381 -33.85 -9.28 0.49
N ASN A 382 -34.88 -9.24 1.34
CA ASN A 382 -36.27 -9.19 0.89
C ASN A 382 -36.58 -7.88 0.16
N ALA A 383 -36.06 -6.74 0.63
CA ALA A 383 -36.25 -5.45 -0.02
C ALA A 383 -35.60 -5.37 -1.40
N LEU A 384 -34.53 -6.13 -1.64
CA LEU A 384 -33.86 -6.26 -2.94
C LEU A 384 -34.57 -7.23 -3.90
N GLY A 385 -35.64 -7.91 -3.46
CA GLY A 385 -36.42 -8.83 -4.28
C GLY A 385 -35.88 -10.27 -4.34
N GLU A 386 -36.72 -11.19 -4.81
CA GLU A 386 -36.47 -12.65 -4.78
C GLU A 386 -35.28 -13.10 -5.66
N GLU A 387 -34.93 -12.32 -6.68
CA GLU A 387 -33.81 -12.63 -7.58
C GLU A 387 -32.50 -11.96 -7.12
N ILE A 388 -32.48 -10.64 -6.98
CA ILE A 388 -31.25 -9.88 -6.71
C ILE A 388 -30.77 -10.08 -5.28
N GLY A 389 -31.67 -10.11 -4.28
CA GLY A 389 -31.29 -10.22 -2.87
C GLY A 389 -30.43 -11.45 -2.56
N PRO A 390 -30.89 -12.68 -2.88
CA PRO A 390 -30.10 -13.89 -2.66
C PRO A 390 -28.80 -13.93 -3.48
N GLN A 391 -28.80 -13.44 -4.72
CA GLN A 391 -27.61 -13.40 -5.58
C GLN A 391 -26.55 -12.42 -5.03
N ALA A 392 -26.98 -11.25 -4.54
CA ALA A 392 -26.12 -10.25 -3.94
C ALA A 392 -25.45 -10.80 -2.65
N LYS A 393 -26.23 -11.47 -1.78
CA LYS A 393 -25.68 -12.13 -0.59
C LYS A 393 -24.64 -13.18 -0.99
N LEU A 394 -24.98 -14.01 -1.98
CA LEU A 394 -24.10 -15.08 -2.43
C LEU A 394 -22.79 -14.53 -3.02
N LEU A 395 -22.84 -13.48 -3.83
CA LEU A 395 -21.66 -12.78 -4.36
C LEU A 395 -20.79 -12.20 -3.23
N LEU A 396 -21.41 -11.53 -2.26
CA LEU A 396 -20.72 -10.94 -1.12
C LEU A 396 -20.01 -12.01 -0.29
N ASP A 397 -20.74 -13.02 0.16
CA ASP A 397 -20.20 -14.03 1.08
C ASP A 397 -19.06 -14.79 0.43
N ASP A 398 -19.19 -15.16 -0.85
CA ASP A 398 -18.14 -15.84 -1.60
C ASP A 398 -16.91 -14.96 -1.84
N THR A 399 -17.12 -13.69 -2.18
CA THR A 399 -16.01 -12.75 -2.38
C THR A 399 -15.27 -12.49 -1.07
N MET A 400 -16.00 -12.32 0.04
CA MET A 400 -15.42 -12.10 1.36
C MET A 400 -14.67 -13.34 1.86
N ASP A 401 -15.18 -14.55 1.62
CA ASP A 401 -14.44 -15.81 1.92
C ASP A 401 -13.13 -15.87 1.12
N SER A 402 -13.17 -15.52 -0.16
CA SER A 402 -11.98 -15.51 -1.02
C SER A 402 -10.96 -14.44 -0.59
N ALA A 403 -11.43 -13.24 -0.25
CA ALA A 403 -10.60 -12.15 0.24
C ALA A 403 -9.97 -12.48 1.60
N ALA A 404 -10.69 -13.15 2.50
CA ALA A 404 -10.21 -13.55 3.82
C ALA A 404 -9.02 -14.53 3.75
N ARG A 405 -8.97 -15.41 2.73
CA ARG A 405 -7.79 -16.27 2.47
C ARG A 405 -6.53 -15.45 2.19
N ASN A 406 -6.71 -14.22 1.73
CA ASN A 406 -5.64 -13.27 1.39
C ASN A 406 -5.49 -12.16 2.44
N ARG A 407 -5.94 -12.41 3.69
CA ARG A 407 -5.78 -11.53 4.86
C ARG A 407 -6.62 -10.26 4.90
N PHE A 408 -7.63 -10.12 4.06
CA PHE A 408 -8.65 -9.10 4.31
C PHE A 408 -9.52 -9.52 5.51
N ARG A 409 -9.81 -8.59 6.43
CA ARG A 409 -10.75 -8.82 7.53
C ARG A 409 -12.09 -9.37 7.01
N ASN A 410 -12.53 -10.48 7.58
CA ASN A 410 -13.87 -11.01 7.34
C ASN A 410 -14.87 -10.35 8.29
N LEU A 411 -15.87 -9.64 7.76
CA LEU A 411 -16.84 -8.91 8.58
C LEU A 411 -17.75 -9.84 9.39
N ARG A 412 -18.01 -11.08 8.93
CA ARG A 412 -18.72 -12.07 9.76
C ARG A 412 -17.94 -12.42 11.03
N THR A 413 -16.61 -12.48 10.95
CA THR A 413 -15.76 -12.69 12.13
C THR A 413 -15.82 -11.47 13.05
N GLY A 414 -15.72 -10.26 12.48
CA GLY A 414 -15.83 -9.02 13.27
C GLY A 414 -17.15 -8.91 14.01
N TYR A 415 -18.26 -9.29 13.37
CA TYR A 415 -19.57 -9.34 14.02
C TYR A 415 -19.62 -10.31 15.21
N LEU A 416 -19.03 -11.50 15.09
CA LEU A 416 -18.93 -12.45 16.22
C LEU A 416 -18.12 -11.88 17.39
N GLU A 417 -17.03 -11.16 17.10
CA GLU A 417 -16.20 -10.52 18.11
C GLU A 417 -16.98 -9.42 18.84
N GLU A 418 -17.72 -8.58 18.11
CA GLU A 418 -18.62 -7.56 18.68
C GLU A 418 -19.67 -8.21 19.60
N VAL A 419 -20.36 -9.24 19.12
CA VAL A 419 -21.37 -9.97 19.91
C VAL A 419 -20.78 -10.59 21.18
N LYS A 420 -19.62 -11.23 21.08
CA LYS A 420 -18.94 -11.85 22.24
C LYS A 420 -18.46 -10.83 23.26
N SER A 421 -18.05 -9.65 22.79
CA SER A 421 -17.56 -8.58 23.66
C SER A 421 -18.66 -7.92 24.51
N GLY A 422 -19.93 -8.25 24.26
CA GLY A 422 -21.06 -7.64 24.96
C GLY A 422 -21.27 -6.16 24.59
N GLN A 423 -20.68 -5.70 23.47
CA GLN A 423 -21.01 -4.41 22.90
C GLN A 423 -22.50 -4.39 22.56
N ASP A 424 -23.17 -3.33 23.02
CA ASP A 424 -24.62 -3.24 23.02
C ASP A 424 -25.22 -3.26 21.59
N LYS A 425 -26.50 -3.62 21.48
CA LYS A 425 -27.23 -3.75 20.21
C LYS A 425 -27.16 -2.50 19.32
N VAL A 426 -26.95 -1.33 19.92
CA VAL A 426 -26.97 0.00 19.30
C VAL A 426 -25.67 0.33 18.51
N SER A 427 -24.67 -0.54 18.54
CA SER A 427 -23.34 -0.26 17.97
C SER A 427 -22.75 -1.42 17.16
N ARG A 428 -23.58 -2.17 16.43
CA ARG A 428 -23.12 -3.24 15.52
C ARG A 428 -22.56 -2.66 14.23
N ILE A 429 -21.49 -1.89 14.34
CA ILE A 429 -20.82 -1.23 13.21
C ILE A 429 -20.45 -2.26 12.13
N THR A 430 -19.94 -3.43 12.53
CA THR A 430 -19.57 -4.46 11.55
C THR A 430 -20.79 -5.02 10.80
N LEU A 431 -21.97 -5.09 11.45
CA LEU A 431 -23.21 -5.47 10.77
C LEU A 431 -23.61 -4.42 9.73
N VAL A 432 -23.55 -3.14 10.08
CA VAL A 432 -23.84 -2.05 9.13
C VAL A 432 -22.89 -2.10 7.94
N GLN A 433 -21.60 -2.32 8.16
CA GLN A 433 -20.61 -2.49 7.09
C GLN A 433 -20.93 -3.69 6.18
N TYR A 434 -21.37 -4.81 6.76
CA TYR A 434 -21.82 -5.97 5.97
C TYR A 434 -23.06 -5.63 5.12
N LEU A 435 -24.05 -4.94 5.69
CA LEU A 435 -25.24 -4.48 4.96
C LEU A 435 -24.89 -3.51 3.82
N GLN A 436 -23.89 -2.64 4.01
CA GLN A 436 -23.37 -1.78 2.94
C GLN A 436 -22.74 -2.59 1.83
N LEU A 437 -21.90 -3.58 2.14
CA LEU A 437 -21.34 -4.45 1.11
C LEU A 437 -22.40 -5.27 0.37
N LEU A 438 -23.47 -5.69 1.07
CA LEU A 438 -24.59 -6.39 0.46
C LEU A 438 -25.35 -5.49 -0.51
N THR A 439 -25.53 -4.22 -0.13
CA THR A 439 -26.11 -3.19 -1.00
C THR A 439 -25.25 -2.98 -2.24
N VAL A 440 -23.92 -2.87 -2.08
CA VAL A 440 -23.00 -2.73 -3.22
C VAL A 440 -23.02 -3.97 -4.12
N ALA A 441 -23.07 -5.17 -3.55
CA ALA A 441 -23.20 -6.40 -4.32
C ALA A 441 -24.46 -6.39 -5.20
N ALA A 442 -25.58 -5.90 -4.67
CA ALA A 442 -26.83 -5.73 -5.42
C ALA A 442 -26.66 -4.70 -6.55
N ILE A 443 -26.12 -3.51 -6.27
CA ILE A 443 -25.88 -2.46 -7.29
C ILE A 443 -25.06 -2.99 -8.47
N LEU A 444 -24.04 -3.81 -8.19
CA LEU A 444 -23.16 -4.36 -9.21
C LEU A 444 -23.87 -5.32 -10.17
N ILE A 445 -24.83 -6.11 -9.69
CA ILE A 445 -25.55 -7.13 -10.48
C ILE A 445 -26.94 -6.67 -10.96
N SER A 446 -27.45 -5.57 -10.42
CA SER A 446 -28.71 -4.97 -10.84
C SER A 446 -28.63 -4.42 -12.27
N PRO A 447 -29.72 -4.51 -13.05
CA PRO A 447 -29.81 -3.82 -14.33
C PRO A 447 -29.72 -2.30 -14.14
N GLU A 448 -29.28 -1.58 -15.19
CA GLU A 448 -29.01 -0.14 -15.12
C GLU A 448 -30.19 0.69 -14.58
N GLU A 449 -31.42 0.28 -14.94
CA GLU A 449 -32.66 0.95 -14.55
C GLU A 449 -33.01 0.80 -13.06
N GLU A 450 -32.35 -0.13 -12.35
CA GLU A 450 -32.66 -0.48 -10.96
C GLU A 450 -31.50 -0.20 -9.98
N LYS A 451 -30.40 0.40 -10.45
CA LYS A 451 -29.20 0.65 -9.62
C LYS A 451 -29.42 1.57 -8.42
N ASP A 452 -30.45 2.40 -8.44
CA ASP A 452 -30.80 3.28 -7.32
C ASP A 452 -31.60 2.55 -6.22
N GLN A 453 -32.27 1.43 -6.55
CA GLN A 453 -33.13 0.72 -5.60
C GLN A 453 -32.37 0.18 -4.38
N PRO A 454 -31.16 -0.40 -4.51
CA PRO A 454 -30.40 -0.86 -3.35
C PRO A 454 -30.04 0.25 -2.37
N HIS A 455 -29.65 1.43 -2.86
CA HIS A 455 -29.37 2.58 -1.98
C HIS A 455 -30.60 3.00 -1.19
N GLN A 456 -31.76 3.02 -1.84
CA GLN A 456 -33.03 3.35 -1.19
C GLN A 456 -33.40 2.29 -0.14
N ALA A 457 -33.27 1.01 -0.46
CA ALA A 457 -33.54 -0.10 0.46
C ALA A 457 -32.64 -0.03 1.72
N PHE A 458 -31.35 0.26 1.55
CA PHE A 458 -30.43 0.46 2.67
C PHE A 458 -30.81 1.70 3.50
N ALA A 459 -31.12 2.81 2.86
CA ALA A 459 -31.53 4.03 3.55
C ALA A 459 -32.82 3.84 4.36
N ASP A 460 -33.80 3.13 3.82
CA ASP A 460 -35.04 2.78 4.52
C ASP A 460 -34.81 1.90 5.72
N LEU A 461 -33.93 0.91 5.60
CA LEU A 461 -33.53 0.06 6.71
C LEU A 461 -32.87 0.87 7.84
N MET A 462 -31.92 1.75 7.51
CA MET A 462 -31.25 2.60 8.50
C MET A 462 -32.22 3.58 9.19
N ARG A 463 -33.23 4.10 8.47
CA ARG A 463 -34.31 4.91 9.06
C ARG A 463 -35.20 4.12 10.02
N GLY A 464 -35.30 2.81 9.83
CA GLY A 464 -36.05 1.88 10.67
C GLY A 464 -35.43 1.60 12.05
N GLY A 465 -34.23 2.12 12.34
CA GLY A 465 -33.59 2.04 13.66
C GLY A 465 -32.59 0.89 13.85
N VAL A 466 -31.86 0.53 12.79
CA VAL A 466 -30.71 -0.39 12.83
C VAL A 466 -29.51 0.20 13.56
#